data_AF-A0AAE4JQW3-F1
#
_entry.id   AF-A0AAE4JQW3-F1
#
_cell.length_a   1.000
_cell.length_b   1.000
_cell.length_c   1.000
_cell.angle_alpha   90.00
_cell.angle_beta   90.00
_cell.angle_gamma   90.00
#
_symmetry.space_group_name_H-M   'P 1'
#
loop_
_entity.id
_entity.type
_entity.pdbx_description
1 polymer ?
#
loop_
_entity_poly.entity_id
_entity_poly.type
_entity_poly.pdbx_seq_one_letter_code
_entity_poly.pdbx_strand_id
1 'polypeptide(L)'
;MAGISDHLRNHAFEYLMMDLLRSEYGEITRDILVTRLLSLYGITDFEYKYLNIYKMGKDSIHHKLQLKNSFDIKVITPKNPNLLACSKTNYQAFTFPIHTAFENFPYSDLLLIVSDGKNHTYGFLGEIEGKNGQQLFRNSYWSKGKGDYATFAIGISSKNTLKIGAEKHQLSHNTVIFSDEMNRQILNYSNFSAFAVDYVKAVNNMELFFNGQTKHLSIEDKGHAYITDIIMKNWDKPSGYIIELLNQHVIYAYSHASTLYNLLDPETNKLSFKPNMLALENSYCLHQVKE
;
A
#
# COMPACT_ATOMS: atom_id res chain seq x y z
N MET A 1 10.57 -28.32 -7.65
CA MET A 1 9.38 -27.49 -7.39
C MET A 1 9.86 -26.10 -7.01
N ALA A 2 9.44 -25.08 -7.74
CA ALA A 2 9.78 -23.70 -7.43
C ALA A 2 8.72 -23.14 -6.46
N GLY A 3 9.11 -22.80 -5.23
CA GLY A 3 8.23 -22.07 -4.31
C GLY A 3 7.93 -20.67 -4.84
N ILE A 4 6.93 -19.98 -4.27
CA ILE A 4 6.75 -18.56 -4.59
C ILE A 4 8.03 -17.84 -4.13
N SER A 5 8.71 -17.19 -5.06
CA SER A 5 9.93 -16.44 -4.77
C SER A 5 9.65 -15.36 -3.71
N ASP A 6 10.63 -15.06 -2.86
CA ASP A 6 10.54 -13.98 -1.87
C ASP A 6 10.18 -12.63 -2.52
N HIS A 7 10.58 -12.43 -3.78
CA HIS A 7 10.18 -11.27 -4.59
C HIS A 7 8.67 -11.20 -4.80
N LEU A 8 8.03 -12.30 -5.21
CA LEU A 8 6.57 -12.32 -5.43
C LEU A 8 5.81 -12.20 -4.10
N ARG A 9 6.35 -12.72 -2.99
CA ARG A 9 5.78 -12.48 -1.65
C ARG A 9 5.84 -10.99 -1.28
N ASN A 10 6.97 -10.31 -1.53
CA ASN A 10 7.05 -8.88 -1.26
C ASN A 10 6.09 -8.07 -2.15
N HIS A 11 5.97 -8.39 -3.44
CA HIS A 11 4.99 -7.75 -4.32
C HIS A 11 3.55 -7.98 -3.86
N ALA A 12 3.19 -9.21 -3.46
CA ALA A 12 1.86 -9.48 -2.92
C ALA A 12 1.58 -8.64 -1.66
N PHE A 13 2.60 -8.45 -0.82
CA PHE A 13 2.49 -7.61 0.37
C PHE A 13 2.30 -6.13 0.03
N GLU A 14 2.95 -5.61 -1.01
CA GLU A 14 2.76 -4.24 -1.48
C GLU A 14 1.30 -3.98 -1.86
N TYR A 15 0.73 -4.85 -2.69
CA TYR A 15 -0.67 -4.74 -3.09
C TYR A 15 -1.63 -4.92 -1.91
N LEU A 16 -1.35 -5.86 -1.00
CA LEU A 16 -2.14 -6.03 0.21
C LEU A 16 -2.12 -4.77 1.08
N MET A 17 -0.98 -4.11 1.24
CA MET A 17 -0.88 -2.87 2.03
C MET A 17 -1.64 -1.73 1.37
N MET A 18 -1.59 -1.64 0.04
CA MET A 18 -2.37 -0.65 -0.69
C MET A 18 -3.87 -0.81 -0.43
N ASP A 19 -4.38 -2.03 -0.55
CA ASP A 19 -5.81 -2.29 -0.39
C ASP A 19 -6.23 -2.20 1.08
N LEU A 20 -5.41 -2.67 2.02
CA LEU A 20 -5.65 -2.52 3.45
C LEU A 20 -5.84 -1.03 3.79
N LEU A 21 -4.91 -0.17 3.39
CA LEU A 21 -4.97 1.27 3.68
C LEU A 21 -6.11 2.01 2.95
N ARG A 22 -6.75 1.39 1.95
CA ARG A 22 -7.97 1.93 1.30
C ARG A 22 -9.26 1.34 1.88
N SER A 23 -9.18 0.22 2.59
CA SER A 23 -10.31 -0.49 3.16
C SER A 23 -10.78 0.07 4.51
N GLU A 24 -12.00 -0.30 4.93
CA GLU A 24 -12.50 0.02 6.27
C GLU A 24 -11.65 -0.66 7.34
N TYR A 25 -11.13 -1.86 7.07
CA TYR A 25 -10.26 -2.60 7.99
C TYR A 25 -8.94 -1.89 8.29
N GLY A 26 -8.43 -1.09 7.35
CA GLY A 26 -7.21 -0.33 7.54
C GLY A 26 -7.42 1.10 8.03
N GLU A 27 -8.67 1.55 8.23
CA GLU A 27 -8.99 2.95 8.55
C GLU A 27 -8.19 3.49 9.73
N ILE A 28 -8.20 2.80 10.87
CA ILE A 28 -7.48 3.26 12.07
C ILE A 28 -5.98 3.40 11.77
N THR A 29 -5.41 2.42 11.07
CA THR A 29 -3.97 2.43 10.75
C THR A 29 -3.62 3.53 9.76
N ARG A 30 -4.42 3.68 8.70
CA ARG A 30 -4.34 4.74 7.70
C ARG A 30 -4.39 6.11 8.37
N ASP A 31 -5.38 6.32 9.24
CA ASP A 31 -5.63 7.60 9.88
C ASP A 31 -4.50 8.01 10.81
N ILE A 32 -3.96 7.07 11.60
CA ILE A 32 -2.79 7.34 12.44
C ILE A 32 -1.57 7.67 11.57
N LEU A 33 -1.32 6.90 10.51
CA LEU A 33 -0.18 7.13 9.61
C LEU A 33 -0.26 8.51 8.94
N VAL A 34 -1.41 8.82 8.31
CA VAL A 34 -1.64 10.10 7.62
C VAL A 34 -1.54 11.27 8.59
N THR A 35 -2.18 11.19 9.76
CA THR A 35 -2.13 12.26 10.77
C THR A 35 -0.70 12.52 11.24
N ARG A 36 0.08 11.46 11.50
CA ARG A 36 1.48 11.60 11.90
C ARG A 36 2.34 12.21 10.80
N LEU A 37 2.16 11.80 9.55
CA LEU A 37 2.87 12.36 8.40
C LEU A 37 2.55 13.86 8.24
N LEU A 38 1.27 14.24 8.24
CA LEU A 38 0.85 15.64 8.12
C LEU A 38 1.41 16.51 9.25
N SER A 39 1.24 16.04 10.50
CA SER A 39 1.72 16.75 11.69
C SER A 39 3.23 16.94 11.69
N LEU A 40 3.99 15.90 11.32
CA LEU A 40 5.45 15.94 11.26
C LEU A 40 5.97 17.05 10.34
N TYR A 41 5.26 17.30 9.25
CA TYR A 41 5.65 18.31 8.25
C TYR A 41 4.93 19.66 8.43
N GLY A 42 4.29 19.87 9.58
CA GLY A 42 3.65 21.14 9.96
C GLY A 42 2.37 21.44 9.17
N ILE A 43 1.71 20.41 8.64
CA ILE A 43 0.44 20.54 7.93
C ILE A 43 -0.68 20.29 8.93
N THR A 44 -1.08 21.35 9.64
CA THR A 44 -2.05 21.26 10.75
C THR A 44 -3.47 21.63 10.35
N ASP A 45 -3.63 22.53 9.38
CA ASP A 45 -4.93 23.03 8.91
C ASP A 45 -5.40 22.25 7.67
N PHE A 46 -5.32 20.92 7.73
CA PHE A 46 -5.65 20.04 6.62
C PHE A 46 -6.47 18.85 7.09
N GLU A 47 -7.75 18.89 6.77
CA GLU A 47 -8.65 17.75 6.91
C GLU A 47 -8.64 16.97 5.61
N TYR A 48 -7.93 15.84 5.58
CA TYR A 48 -7.95 15.01 4.38
C TYR A 48 -9.30 14.30 4.26
N LYS A 49 -9.88 14.41 3.07
CA LYS A 49 -11.16 13.78 2.70
C LYS A 49 -10.97 12.69 1.66
N TYR A 50 -9.94 12.84 0.83
CA TYR A 50 -9.65 11.93 -0.26
C TYR A 50 -8.26 11.30 -0.09
N LEU A 51 -8.14 10.04 -0.48
CA LEU A 51 -6.90 9.28 -0.40
C LEU A 51 -6.75 8.34 -1.59
N ASN A 52 -5.51 8.15 -2.04
CA ASN A 52 -5.15 6.98 -2.82
C ASN A 52 -3.72 6.56 -2.52
N ILE A 53 -3.37 5.32 -2.84
CA ILE A 53 -2.01 4.80 -2.69
C ILE A 53 -1.64 4.05 -3.96
N TYR A 54 -0.49 4.35 -4.55
CA TYR A 54 -0.05 3.75 -5.80
C TYR A 54 1.18 2.88 -5.55
N LYS A 55 1.23 1.70 -6.17
CA LYS A 55 2.47 0.94 -6.31
C LYS A 55 3.38 1.68 -7.26
N MET A 56 4.60 1.94 -6.82
CA MET A 56 5.64 2.61 -7.57
C MET A 56 6.65 1.61 -8.15
N GLY A 57 7.68 2.12 -8.83
CA GLY A 57 8.73 1.31 -9.46
C GLY A 57 8.37 0.77 -10.85
N LYS A 58 9.39 0.31 -11.58
CA LYS A 58 9.29 -0.15 -12.98
C LYS A 58 8.37 -1.35 -13.18
N ASP A 59 8.25 -2.19 -12.14
CA ASP A 59 7.40 -3.37 -12.14
C ASP A 59 5.95 -3.05 -11.71
N SER A 60 5.63 -1.78 -11.50
CA SER A 60 4.25 -1.34 -11.31
C SER A 60 3.47 -1.46 -12.61
N ILE A 61 2.24 -1.98 -12.51
CA ILE A 61 1.29 -1.92 -13.63
C ILE A 61 1.00 -0.47 -14.05
N HIS A 62 1.06 0.48 -13.10
CA HIS A 62 0.85 1.90 -13.37
C HIS A 62 1.99 2.54 -14.18
N HIS A 63 3.23 2.06 -14.02
CA HIS A 63 4.36 2.53 -14.85
C HIS A 63 4.13 2.25 -16.35
N LYS A 64 3.35 1.22 -16.68
CA LYS A 64 3.03 0.85 -18.07
C LYS A 64 1.75 1.50 -18.60
N LEU A 65 0.93 2.07 -17.72
CA LEU A 65 -0.35 2.67 -18.08
C LEU A 65 -0.17 4.18 -18.22
N GLN A 66 -0.40 4.73 -19.41
CA GLN A 66 -0.57 6.17 -19.60
C GLN A 66 -1.94 6.59 -19.05
N LEU A 67 -2.02 6.73 -17.73
CA LEU A 67 -3.23 7.18 -17.04
C LEU A 67 -3.57 8.61 -17.51
N LYS A 68 -4.80 8.83 -17.99
CA LYS A 68 -5.34 10.13 -18.42
C LYS A 68 -5.79 10.94 -17.18
N ASN A 69 -5.86 12.26 -17.29
CA ASN A 69 -6.10 13.20 -16.17
C ASN A 69 -4.95 13.25 -15.17
N SER A 70 -4.15 14.30 -15.26
CA SER A 70 -3.10 14.60 -14.30
C SER A 70 -3.54 15.76 -13.41
N PHE A 71 -3.26 15.67 -12.13
CA PHE A 71 -3.31 16.78 -11.18
C PHE A 71 -1.94 17.00 -10.57
N ASP A 72 -1.71 18.20 -10.05
CA ASP A 72 -0.46 18.50 -9.36
C ASP A 72 -0.50 17.90 -7.95
N ILE A 73 0.63 17.29 -7.57
CA ILE A 73 0.86 16.78 -6.23
C ILE A 73 2.06 17.47 -5.63
N LYS A 74 1.96 17.82 -4.34
CA LYS A 74 3.09 18.29 -3.55
C LYS A 74 3.68 17.12 -2.78
N VAL A 75 4.73 16.50 -3.32
CA VAL A 75 5.42 15.39 -2.66
C VAL A 75 6.37 15.91 -1.61
N ILE A 76 6.22 15.41 -0.40
CA ILE A 76 7.04 15.76 0.76
C ILE A 76 8.05 14.64 0.98
N THR A 77 9.28 15.02 1.28
CA THR A 77 10.41 14.11 1.49
C THR A 77 11.24 14.58 2.68
N PRO A 78 11.97 13.69 3.38
CA PRO A 78 12.91 14.10 4.41
C PRO A 78 13.95 15.08 3.82
N LYS A 79 14.49 15.97 4.64
CA LYS A 79 15.54 16.88 4.17
C LYS A 79 16.79 16.08 3.82
N ASN A 80 17.11 16.05 2.53
CA ASN A 80 18.36 15.48 2.04
C ASN A 80 19.26 16.62 1.52
N PRO A 81 20.43 16.87 2.16
CA PRO A 81 21.33 17.94 1.75
C PRO A 81 21.87 17.76 0.32
N ASN A 82 21.79 16.55 -0.24
CA ASN A 82 22.23 16.25 -1.60
C ASN A 82 21.14 16.51 -2.67
N LEU A 83 19.89 16.79 -2.26
CA LEU A 83 18.81 17.11 -3.18
C LEU A 83 18.64 18.63 -3.27
N LEU A 84 18.71 19.18 -4.50
CA LEU A 84 18.51 20.60 -4.78
C LEU A 84 17.04 20.98 -4.58
N ALA A 85 16.68 21.48 -3.41
CA ALA A 85 15.36 22.01 -3.11
C ALA A 85 15.43 23.27 -2.24
N CYS A 86 14.49 24.19 -2.43
CA CYS A 86 14.27 25.33 -1.54
C CYS A 86 13.91 24.81 -0.13
N SER A 87 14.81 24.93 0.84
CA SER A 87 14.58 24.49 2.22
C SER A 87 14.73 25.66 3.20
N LYS A 88 13.63 26.04 3.84
CA LYS A 88 13.62 26.79 5.11
C LYS A 88 13.18 25.92 6.30
N THR A 89 12.84 24.64 6.08
CA THR A 89 12.24 23.71 7.06
C THR A 89 13.01 22.38 7.13
N ASN A 90 12.62 21.49 8.05
CA ASN A 90 13.22 20.14 8.27
C ASN A 90 12.87 19.11 7.17
N TYR A 91 12.29 19.53 6.05
CA TYR A 91 11.88 18.67 4.95
C TYR A 91 12.09 19.36 3.59
N GLN A 92 11.90 18.60 2.52
CA GLN A 92 11.87 19.10 1.14
C GLN A 92 10.52 18.80 0.51
N ALA A 93 10.03 19.70 -0.34
CA ALA A 93 8.78 19.50 -1.05
C ALA A 93 8.93 19.86 -2.52
N PHE A 94 8.35 19.04 -3.38
CA PHE A 94 8.38 19.19 -4.83
C PHE A 94 6.94 19.15 -5.34
N THR A 95 6.57 20.12 -6.17
CA THR A 95 5.28 20.12 -6.84
C THR A 95 5.48 19.73 -8.29
N PHE A 96 4.77 18.72 -8.74
CA PHE A 96 4.79 18.28 -10.13
C PHE A 96 3.49 17.54 -10.49
N PRO A 97 3.20 17.35 -11.79
CA PRO A 97 2.05 16.58 -12.23
C PRO A 97 2.19 15.09 -11.84
N ILE A 98 1.18 14.50 -11.22
CA ILE A 98 1.21 13.11 -10.67
C ILE A 98 1.77 12.06 -11.65
N HIS A 99 1.53 12.21 -12.95
CA HIS A 99 2.02 11.25 -13.94
C HIS A 99 3.54 11.15 -14.01
N THR A 100 4.26 12.19 -13.58
CA THR A 100 5.73 12.21 -13.53
C THR A 100 6.29 11.58 -12.24
N ALA A 101 5.44 11.23 -11.26
CA ALA A 101 5.90 10.70 -9.97
C ALA A 101 6.74 9.42 -10.12
N PHE A 102 6.33 8.52 -11.03
CA PHE A 102 6.99 7.22 -11.24
C PHE A 102 8.40 7.36 -11.81
N GLU A 103 8.64 8.41 -12.60
CA GLU A 103 9.93 8.72 -13.18
C GLU A 103 10.83 9.45 -12.17
N ASN A 104 10.25 10.36 -11.39
CA ASN A 104 10.98 11.16 -10.40
C ASN A 104 11.38 10.33 -9.16
N PHE A 105 10.60 9.30 -8.80
CA PHE A 105 10.84 8.48 -7.61
C PHE A 105 10.87 6.98 -7.94
N PRO A 106 11.84 6.53 -8.77
CA PRO A 106 11.87 5.18 -9.30
C PRO A 106 12.25 4.11 -8.27
N TYR A 107 12.78 4.53 -7.12
CA TYR A 107 13.24 3.64 -6.04
C TYR A 107 12.24 3.46 -4.92
N SER A 108 11.12 4.19 -4.93
CA SER A 108 10.06 4.01 -3.95
C SER A 108 9.15 2.86 -4.32
N ASP A 109 8.64 2.15 -3.31
CA ASP A 109 7.69 1.06 -3.52
C ASP A 109 6.25 1.57 -3.55
N LEU A 110 5.96 2.64 -2.81
CA LEU A 110 4.63 3.24 -2.69
C LEU A 110 4.62 4.77 -2.81
N LEU A 111 3.50 5.30 -3.30
CA LEU A 111 3.12 6.71 -3.21
C LEU A 111 1.74 6.83 -2.58
N LEU A 112 1.67 7.32 -1.35
CA LEU A 112 0.44 7.65 -0.65
C LEU A 112 0.06 9.10 -0.94
N ILE A 113 -1.16 9.35 -1.38
CA ILE A 113 -1.67 10.67 -1.75
C ILE A 113 -2.91 10.99 -0.93
N VAL A 114 -2.96 12.20 -0.38
CA VAL A 114 -4.11 12.70 0.38
C VAL A 114 -4.51 14.09 -0.11
N SER A 115 -5.81 14.37 -0.13
CA SER A 115 -6.36 15.67 -0.52
C SER A 115 -7.50 16.11 0.38
N ASP A 116 -7.65 17.41 0.56
CA ASP A 116 -8.78 18.06 1.22
C ASP A 116 -10.01 18.22 0.29
N GLY A 117 -9.90 17.82 -0.98
CA GLY A 117 -10.94 18.00 -1.99
C GLY A 117 -11.07 19.43 -2.51
N LYS A 118 -10.17 20.33 -2.11
CA LYS A 118 -10.11 21.71 -2.59
C LYS A 118 -8.94 21.84 -3.54
N ASN A 119 -7.85 22.46 -3.09
CA ASN A 119 -6.69 22.77 -3.91
C ASN A 119 -5.40 22.17 -3.35
N HIS A 120 -5.47 21.38 -2.28
CA HIS A 120 -4.30 20.81 -1.64
C HIS A 120 -4.27 19.30 -1.82
N THR A 121 -3.18 18.83 -2.42
CA THR A 121 -2.90 17.40 -2.59
C THR A 121 -1.46 17.13 -2.21
N TYR A 122 -1.26 16.31 -1.19
CA TYR A 122 0.05 15.95 -0.66
C TYR A 122 0.39 14.51 -1.02
N GLY A 123 1.65 14.28 -1.38
CA GLY A 123 2.20 12.96 -1.64
C GLY A 123 3.27 12.59 -0.62
N PHE A 124 3.26 11.33 -0.19
CA PHE A 124 4.22 10.72 0.73
C PHE A 124 4.77 9.45 0.08
N LEU A 125 6.09 9.29 0.11
CA LEU A 125 6.75 8.14 -0.49
C LEU A 125 7.03 7.07 0.57
N GLY A 126 6.78 5.82 0.20
CA GLY A 126 6.86 4.69 1.11
C GLY A 126 7.74 3.56 0.59
N GLU A 127 8.38 2.87 1.52
CA GLU A 127 9.03 1.58 1.29
C GLU A 127 8.20 0.45 1.89
N ILE A 128 8.31 -0.73 1.30
CA ILE A 128 7.71 -1.95 1.82
C ILE A 128 8.77 -3.03 1.99
N GLU A 129 8.75 -3.66 3.16
CA GLU A 129 9.64 -4.77 3.47
C GLU A 129 8.86 -5.90 4.14
N GLY A 130 8.20 -6.74 3.32
CA GLY A 130 7.26 -7.80 3.69
C GLY A 130 7.55 -8.55 5.00
N LYS A 131 8.10 -9.76 4.96
CA LYS A 131 8.41 -10.54 6.18
C LYS A 131 9.72 -10.12 6.88
N ASN A 132 10.37 -9.10 6.34
CA ASN A 132 11.69 -8.64 6.73
C ASN A 132 11.63 -7.23 7.35
N GLY A 133 10.48 -6.81 7.86
CA GLY A 133 10.23 -5.45 8.38
C GLY A 133 11.22 -5.00 9.46
N GLN A 134 11.87 -5.94 10.15
CA GLN A 134 12.97 -5.63 11.09
C GLN A 134 14.16 -4.90 10.44
N GLN A 135 14.31 -4.98 9.12
CA GLN A 135 15.36 -4.31 8.37
C GLN A 135 15.14 -2.80 8.30
N LEU A 136 13.88 -2.35 8.33
CA LEU A 136 13.49 -0.93 8.29
C LEU A 136 14.09 -0.13 9.45
N PHE A 137 14.44 -0.79 10.56
CA PHE A 137 15.06 -0.18 11.74
C PHE A 137 16.59 -0.10 11.68
N ARG A 138 17.20 -0.54 10.58
CA ARG A 138 18.66 -0.51 10.38
C ARG A 138 19.03 0.63 9.43
N ASN A 139 19.98 1.47 9.83
CA ASN A 139 20.48 2.56 8.98
C ASN A 139 20.99 2.06 7.61
N SER A 140 21.54 0.83 7.56
CA SER A 140 22.01 0.23 6.31
C SER A 140 20.91 -0.05 5.29
N TYR A 141 19.65 -0.27 5.71
CA TYR A 141 18.52 -0.43 4.79
C TYR A 141 18.34 0.83 3.93
N TRP A 142 18.47 1.99 4.56
CA TRP A 142 18.23 3.31 3.98
C TRP A 142 19.37 3.85 3.12
N SER A 143 20.54 3.20 3.15
CA SER A 143 21.77 3.70 2.54
C SER A 143 21.86 3.62 1.00
N LYS A 144 20.79 3.17 0.31
CA LYS A 144 20.81 2.87 -1.15
C LYS A 144 19.68 3.55 -1.94
N GLY A 145 19.56 4.88 -1.91
CA GLY A 145 18.60 5.64 -2.71
C GLY A 145 17.13 5.55 -2.25
N LYS A 146 16.70 4.37 -1.80
CA LYS A 146 15.39 4.12 -1.16
C LYS A 146 15.12 5.09 0.01
N GLY A 147 16.14 5.37 0.81
CA GLY A 147 16.01 6.24 1.97
C GLY A 147 16.03 7.74 1.70
N ASP A 148 16.36 8.17 0.48
CA ASP A 148 16.54 9.60 0.17
C ASP A 148 15.21 10.36 0.12
N TYR A 149 14.12 9.65 -0.22
CA TYR A 149 12.80 10.25 -0.42
C TYR A 149 11.72 9.67 0.50
N ALA A 150 11.93 8.46 1.03
CA ALA A 150 10.92 7.77 1.82
C ALA A 150 10.55 8.54 3.09
N THR A 151 9.26 8.82 3.27
CA THR A 151 8.69 9.44 4.47
C THR A 151 8.06 8.40 5.40
N PHE A 152 7.70 7.23 4.88
CA PHE A 152 7.16 6.13 5.67
C PHE A 152 7.67 4.77 5.18
N ALA A 153 7.42 3.73 5.98
CA ALA A 153 7.76 2.37 5.62
C ALA A 153 6.74 1.39 6.24
N ILE A 154 6.49 0.26 5.59
CA ILE A 154 5.59 -0.78 6.11
C ILE A 154 6.26 -2.15 6.07
N GLY A 155 6.15 -2.93 7.15
CA GLY A 155 6.68 -4.28 7.16
C GLY A 155 6.14 -5.16 8.29
N ILE A 156 6.40 -6.46 8.17
CA ILE A 156 6.17 -7.47 9.21
C ILE A 156 7.53 -7.87 9.77
N SER A 157 7.70 -7.71 11.08
CA SER A 157 8.90 -8.18 11.78
C SER A 157 8.71 -9.63 12.23
N SER A 158 9.60 -10.51 11.78
CA SER A 158 9.63 -11.92 12.21
C SER A 158 10.19 -12.13 13.62
N LYS A 159 10.66 -11.06 14.27
CA LYS A 159 11.31 -11.08 15.58
C LYS A 159 10.39 -10.45 16.61
N ASN A 160 10.40 -10.99 17.83
CA ASN A 160 9.61 -10.50 18.95
C ASN A 160 10.24 -9.25 19.59
N THR A 161 11.51 -8.98 19.26
CA THR A 161 12.28 -7.87 19.80
C THR A 161 13.00 -7.17 18.65
N LEU A 162 12.86 -5.86 18.58
CA LEU A 162 13.59 -5.00 17.67
C LEU A 162 14.69 -4.27 18.41
N LYS A 163 15.86 -4.14 17.77
CA LYS A 163 16.89 -3.25 18.24
C LYS A 163 16.75 -1.95 17.46
N ILE A 164 16.51 -0.85 18.17
CA ILE A 164 16.40 0.48 17.59
C ILE A 164 17.45 1.34 18.28
N GLY A 165 18.46 1.79 17.54
CA GLY A 165 19.66 2.39 18.14
C GLY A 165 20.33 1.44 19.15
N ALA A 166 20.52 1.92 20.38
CA ALA A 166 21.07 1.12 21.49
C ALA A 166 20.02 0.30 22.24
N GLU A 167 18.73 0.60 22.06
CA GLU A 167 17.64 0.04 22.84
C GLU A 167 17.03 -1.21 22.21
N LYS A 168 16.50 -2.09 23.07
CA LYS A 168 15.72 -3.26 22.65
C LYS A 168 14.26 -3.00 22.98
N HIS A 169 13.43 -2.95 21.95
CA HIS A 169 11.99 -2.80 22.08
C HIS A 169 11.32 -4.15 21.88
N GLN A 170 10.49 -4.55 22.84
CA GLN A 170 9.62 -5.70 22.66
C GLN A 170 8.48 -5.31 21.73
N LEU A 171 8.31 -6.04 20.63
CA LEU A 171 7.12 -5.91 19.81
C LEU A 171 5.97 -6.58 20.56
N SER A 172 4.97 -5.78 20.93
CA SER A 172 3.67 -6.30 21.37
C SER A 172 2.94 -6.91 20.16
N HIS A 173 1.81 -7.56 20.39
CA HIS A 173 0.99 -8.20 19.35
C HIS A 173 0.41 -7.21 18.30
N ASN A 174 0.73 -5.92 18.40
CA ASN A 174 0.06 -4.83 17.73
C ASN A 174 0.95 -4.14 16.69
N THR A 175 0.28 -3.33 15.87
CA THR A 175 0.87 -2.33 15.00
C THR A 175 1.71 -1.32 15.79
N VAL A 176 2.96 -1.13 15.42
CA VAL A 176 3.84 -0.10 16.00
C VAL A 176 4.18 0.93 14.94
N ILE A 177 3.93 2.21 15.21
CA ILE A 177 4.43 3.31 14.38
C ILE A 177 5.59 3.98 15.11
N PHE A 178 6.79 3.78 14.57
CA PHE A 178 8.03 4.35 15.06
C PHE A 178 8.46 5.55 14.19
N SER A 179 9.06 6.57 14.80
CA SER A 179 9.73 7.66 14.07
C SER A 179 11.23 7.43 14.17
N ASP A 180 11.94 7.26 13.05
CA ASP A 180 13.40 7.14 13.09
C ASP A 180 14.13 8.49 13.15
N GLU A 181 15.47 8.44 13.12
CA GLU A 181 16.34 9.63 13.22
C GLU A 181 16.11 10.64 12.08
N MET A 182 15.57 10.20 10.94
CA MET A 182 15.20 11.05 9.80
C MET A 182 13.71 11.41 9.81
N ASN A 183 13.02 11.14 10.93
CA ASN A 183 11.58 11.29 11.14
C ASN A 183 10.69 10.43 10.22
N ARG A 184 11.20 9.34 9.65
CA ARG A 184 10.38 8.45 8.83
C ARG A 184 9.42 7.66 9.72
N GLN A 185 8.17 7.55 9.28
CA GLN A 185 7.12 6.81 10.00
C GLN A 185 7.14 5.34 9.60
N ILE A 186 7.59 4.46 10.49
CA ILE A 186 7.68 3.01 10.23
C ILE A 186 6.49 2.31 10.86
N LEU A 187 5.56 1.87 10.03
CA LEU A 187 4.42 1.02 10.38
C LEU A 187 4.87 -0.45 10.39
N ASN A 188 5.04 -1.03 11.56
CA ASN A 188 5.50 -2.41 11.68
C ASN A 188 4.47 -3.30 12.38
N TYR A 189 4.16 -4.43 11.73
CA TYR A 189 3.36 -5.50 12.29
C TYR A 189 4.27 -6.55 12.95
N SER A 190 3.85 -7.04 14.11
CA SER A 190 4.46 -8.23 14.71
C SER A 190 4.02 -9.49 13.95
N ASN A 191 4.90 -10.49 13.82
CA ASN A 191 4.55 -11.80 13.25
C ASN A 191 3.49 -12.57 14.06
N PHE A 192 3.19 -12.15 15.30
CA PHE A 192 2.08 -12.68 16.10
C PHE A 192 0.78 -11.91 15.93
N SER A 193 0.77 -10.80 15.19
CA SER A 193 -0.49 -10.11 14.90
C SER A 193 -1.38 -11.00 14.04
N ALA A 194 -2.69 -11.00 14.30
CA ALA A 194 -3.64 -11.77 13.51
C ALA A 194 -3.48 -11.47 12.01
N PHE A 195 -3.31 -10.19 11.67
CA PHE A 195 -3.01 -9.74 10.31
C PHE A 195 -1.79 -10.44 9.67
N ALA A 196 -0.64 -10.44 10.34
CA ALA A 196 0.59 -11.04 9.80
C ALA A 196 0.46 -12.57 9.66
N VAL A 197 -0.20 -13.20 10.62
CA VAL A 197 -0.48 -14.63 10.63
C VAL A 197 -1.37 -15.01 9.44
N ASP A 198 -2.46 -14.26 9.22
CA ASP A 198 -3.41 -14.49 8.13
C ASP A 198 -2.74 -14.29 6.77
N TYR A 199 -1.93 -13.23 6.63
CA TYR A 199 -1.15 -12.99 5.42
C TYR A 199 -0.21 -14.15 5.08
N VAL A 200 0.58 -14.62 6.05
CA VAL A 200 1.53 -15.73 5.83
C VAL A 200 0.79 -17.01 5.43
N LYS A 201 -0.34 -17.30 6.06
CA LYS A 201 -1.19 -18.45 5.72
C LYS A 201 -1.79 -18.33 4.33
N ALA A 202 -2.36 -17.18 3.98
CA ALA A 202 -2.92 -16.93 2.66
C ALA A 202 -1.88 -17.16 1.57
N VAL A 203 -0.67 -16.62 1.72
CA VAL A 203 0.43 -16.84 0.77
C VAL A 203 0.83 -18.31 0.68
N ASN A 204 0.94 -19.00 1.82
CA ASN A 204 1.30 -20.43 1.81
C ASN A 204 0.18 -21.29 1.18
N ASN A 205 -1.09 -20.98 1.42
CA ASN A 205 -2.20 -21.67 0.76
C ASN A 205 -2.20 -21.40 -0.76
N MET A 206 -1.88 -20.16 -1.18
CA MET A 206 -1.70 -19.85 -2.60
C MET A 206 -0.55 -20.64 -3.24
N GLU A 207 0.55 -20.87 -2.54
CA GLU A 207 1.62 -21.77 -3.01
C GLU A 207 1.11 -23.21 -3.21
N LEU A 208 0.31 -23.72 -2.28
CA LEU A 208 -0.28 -25.06 -2.40
C LEU A 208 -1.19 -25.12 -3.63
N PHE A 209 -2.05 -24.12 -3.82
CA PHE A 209 -2.90 -24.00 -5.00
C PHE A 209 -2.10 -24.00 -6.31
N PHE A 210 -1.04 -23.19 -6.43
CA PHE A 210 -0.20 -23.16 -7.64
C PHE A 210 0.50 -24.50 -7.92
N ASN A 211 0.77 -25.28 -6.89
CA ASN A 211 1.33 -26.62 -7.02
C ASN A 211 0.27 -27.71 -7.24
N GLY A 212 -1.00 -27.33 -7.44
CA GLY A 212 -2.13 -28.27 -7.62
C GLY A 212 -2.50 -29.03 -6.35
N GLN A 213 -2.03 -28.57 -5.19
CA GLN A 213 -2.30 -29.20 -3.89
C GLN A 213 -3.49 -28.50 -3.23
N THR A 214 -4.58 -29.25 -3.07
CA THR A 214 -5.78 -28.80 -2.34
C THR A 214 -5.96 -29.54 -1.00
N LYS A 215 -5.04 -30.44 -0.68
CA LYS A 215 -4.98 -31.16 0.61
C LYS A 215 -4.01 -30.42 1.54
N HIS A 216 -4.31 -30.39 2.84
CA HIS A 216 -3.49 -29.74 3.89
C HIS A 216 -3.45 -28.21 3.84
N LEU A 217 -4.49 -27.57 3.31
CA LEU A 217 -4.66 -26.12 3.41
C LEU A 217 -4.76 -25.71 4.88
N SER A 218 -4.08 -24.63 5.26
CA SER A 218 -4.15 -24.06 6.60
C SER A 218 -5.42 -23.23 6.72
N ILE A 219 -6.50 -23.84 7.21
CA ILE A 219 -7.82 -23.21 7.41
C ILE A 219 -8.10 -23.17 8.92
N GLU A 220 -8.14 -21.98 9.51
CA GLU A 220 -8.32 -21.83 10.97
C GLU A 220 -9.66 -21.22 11.38
N ASP A 221 -10.31 -20.50 10.47
CA ASP A 221 -11.58 -19.83 10.74
C ASP A 221 -12.53 -19.92 9.54
N LYS A 222 -13.77 -19.48 9.77
CA LYS A 222 -14.85 -19.51 8.78
C LYS A 222 -14.60 -18.58 7.59
N GLY A 223 -13.91 -17.45 7.79
CA GLY A 223 -13.57 -16.50 6.73
C GLY A 223 -12.54 -17.09 5.78
N HIS A 224 -11.43 -17.62 6.32
CA HIS A 224 -10.45 -18.35 5.53
C HIS A 224 -11.04 -19.56 4.82
N ALA A 225 -11.90 -20.34 5.51
CA ALA A 225 -12.58 -21.48 4.90
C ALA A 225 -13.43 -21.05 3.71
N TYR A 226 -14.19 -19.95 3.86
CA TYR A 226 -15.05 -19.41 2.83
C TYR A 226 -14.28 -18.94 1.60
N ILE A 227 -13.21 -18.16 1.78
CA ILE A 227 -12.36 -17.69 0.67
C ILE A 227 -11.70 -18.87 -0.04
N THR A 228 -11.20 -19.85 0.72
CA THR A 228 -10.56 -21.05 0.19
C THR A 228 -11.56 -21.89 -0.64
N ASP A 229 -12.79 -22.02 -0.17
CA ASP A 229 -13.86 -22.75 -0.85
C ASP A 229 -14.26 -22.08 -2.18
N ILE A 230 -14.29 -20.73 -2.24
CA ILE A 230 -14.48 -19.99 -3.50
C ILE A 230 -13.38 -20.35 -4.51
N ILE A 231 -12.12 -20.32 -4.09
CA ILE A 231 -10.98 -20.63 -4.97
C ILE A 231 -11.07 -22.09 -5.45
N MET A 232 -11.31 -23.03 -4.55
CA MET A 232 -11.38 -24.46 -4.87
C MET A 232 -12.52 -24.79 -5.84
N LYS A 233 -13.72 -24.24 -5.61
CA LYS A 233 -14.91 -24.48 -6.45
C LYS A 233 -14.79 -23.92 -7.85
N ASN A 234 -13.94 -22.92 -8.05
CA ASN A 234 -13.78 -22.22 -9.32
C ASN A 234 -12.38 -22.40 -9.93
N TRP A 235 -11.60 -23.37 -9.44
CA TRP A 235 -10.22 -23.59 -9.87
C TRP A 235 -10.09 -24.00 -11.35
N ASP A 236 -11.16 -24.53 -11.94
CA ASP A 236 -11.28 -24.84 -13.36
C ASP A 236 -11.52 -23.60 -14.25
N LYS A 237 -11.79 -22.43 -13.65
CA LYS A 237 -12.09 -21.19 -14.37
C LYS A 237 -10.82 -20.37 -14.63
N PRO A 238 -10.85 -19.45 -15.62
CA PRO A 238 -9.78 -18.48 -15.82
C PRO A 238 -9.50 -17.68 -14.55
N SER A 239 -8.23 -17.38 -14.27
CA SER A 239 -7.81 -16.66 -13.06
C SER A 239 -8.51 -15.32 -12.87
N GLY A 240 -8.80 -14.60 -13.96
CA GLY A 240 -9.55 -13.33 -13.92
C GLY A 240 -10.95 -13.47 -13.29
N TYR A 241 -11.64 -14.58 -13.53
CA TYR A 241 -12.96 -14.85 -12.96
C TYR A 241 -12.88 -15.09 -11.44
N ILE A 242 -11.88 -15.86 -10.99
CA ILE A 242 -11.67 -16.12 -9.56
C ILE A 242 -11.33 -14.82 -8.84
N ILE A 243 -10.46 -13.99 -9.42
CA ILE A 243 -10.10 -12.67 -8.88
C ILE A 243 -11.34 -11.78 -8.76
N GLU A 244 -12.20 -11.74 -9.77
CA GLU A 244 -13.45 -10.97 -9.75
C GLU A 244 -14.38 -11.41 -8.61
N LEU A 245 -14.57 -12.72 -8.43
CA LEU A 245 -15.36 -13.26 -7.31
C LEU A 245 -14.79 -12.86 -5.95
N LEU A 246 -13.47 -13.03 -5.76
CA LEU A 246 -12.80 -12.68 -4.51
C LEU A 246 -12.95 -11.19 -4.18
N ASN A 247 -12.88 -10.32 -5.19
CA ASN A 247 -12.96 -8.88 -5.00
C ASN A 247 -14.34 -8.40 -4.54
N GLN A 248 -15.41 -9.17 -4.76
CA GLN A 248 -16.75 -8.86 -4.24
C GLN A 248 -16.83 -8.92 -2.70
N HIS A 249 -15.83 -9.53 -2.05
CA HIS A 249 -15.76 -9.67 -0.60
C HIS A 249 -14.90 -8.61 0.09
N VAL A 250 -14.28 -7.69 -0.66
CA VAL A 250 -13.50 -6.60 -0.08
C VAL A 250 -14.43 -5.41 0.21
N ILE A 251 -14.53 -5.03 1.48
CA ILE A 251 -15.29 -3.85 1.92
C ILE A 251 -14.35 -2.65 1.95
N TYR A 252 -14.51 -1.76 0.96
CA TYR A 252 -13.70 -0.55 0.83
C TYR A 252 -14.29 0.62 1.62
N ALA A 253 -13.45 1.49 2.18
CA ALA A 253 -13.88 2.65 2.98
C ALA A 253 -14.42 3.84 2.15
N TYR A 254 -14.76 3.61 0.88
CA TYR A 254 -15.30 4.64 -0.01
C TYR A 254 -16.62 4.16 -0.62
N SER A 255 -17.54 5.10 -0.79
CA SER A 255 -18.81 4.82 -1.47
C SER A 255 -18.55 4.48 -2.94
N HIS A 256 -19.07 3.33 -3.38
CA HIS A 256 -19.04 2.97 -4.80
C HIS A 256 -19.88 3.96 -5.65
N ALA A 257 -20.72 4.79 -5.02
CA ALA A 257 -21.52 5.82 -5.67
C ALA A 257 -20.82 7.20 -5.75
N SER A 258 -19.72 7.42 -5.03
CA SER A 258 -18.93 8.68 -5.08
C SER A 258 -17.75 8.62 -6.05
N THR A 259 -17.66 7.56 -6.85
CA THR A 259 -16.80 7.56 -8.04
C THR A 259 -17.54 8.26 -9.19
N LEU A 260 -17.12 9.48 -9.51
CA LEU A 260 -17.56 10.15 -10.74
C LEU A 260 -17.04 9.36 -11.95
N TYR A 261 -17.91 8.58 -12.59
CA TYR A 261 -17.69 8.07 -13.95
C TYR A 261 -18.94 8.23 -14.80
N ASN A 262 -18.79 8.94 -15.91
CA ASN A 262 -19.64 8.78 -17.09
C ASN A 262 -18.89 7.84 -18.04
N LEU A 263 -19.51 6.73 -18.45
CA LEU A 263 -19.89 6.46 -19.84
C LEU A 263 -20.49 5.05 -20.01
N LEU A 264 -21.56 4.99 -20.80
CA LEU A 264 -22.14 3.78 -21.40
C LEU A 264 -21.15 3.15 -22.38
N ASP A 265 -21.09 1.81 -22.41
CA ASP A 265 -20.50 1.04 -23.50
C ASP A 265 -21.30 1.30 -24.80
N PRO A 266 -20.70 1.95 -25.82
CA PRO A 266 -21.40 2.33 -27.05
C PRO A 266 -21.82 1.14 -27.93
N GLU A 267 -21.23 -0.04 -27.74
CA GLU A 267 -21.48 -1.21 -28.57
C GLU A 267 -22.47 -2.18 -27.93
N THR A 268 -22.50 -2.28 -26.59
CA THR A 268 -23.24 -3.35 -25.91
C THR A 268 -24.39 -2.89 -25.03
N ASN A 269 -24.50 -1.59 -24.72
CA ASN A 269 -25.56 -1.01 -23.86
C ASN A 269 -25.71 -1.72 -22.49
N LYS A 270 -24.68 -2.44 -22.02
CA LYS A 270 -24.63 -3.14 -20.74
C LYS A 270 -23.68 -2.44 -19.77
N LEU A 271 -24.07 -2.38 -18.50
CA LEU A 271 -23.18 -1.97 -17.40
C LEU A 271 -22.14 -3.07 -17.15
N SER A 272 -20.85 -2.70 -17.21
CA SER A 272 -19.71 -3.54 -16.82
C SER A 272 -19.28 -3.16 -15.40
N PHE A 273 -19.24 -4.15 -14.50
CA PHE A 273 -18.68 -4.01 -13.16
C PHE A 273 -17.17 -4.29 -13.19
N LYS A 274 -16.36 -3.53 -12.44
CA LYS A 274 -14.96 -3.89 -12.11
C LYS A 274 -14.59 -3.43 -10.70
N PRO A 275 -14.55 -4.31 -9.68
CA PRO A 275 -13.73 -4.07 -8.51
C PRO A 275 -12.38 -4.75 -8.74
N ASN A 276 -11.47 -4.09 -9.46
CA ASN A 276 -10.03 -4.29 -9.34
C ASN A 276 -9.35 -2.94 -9.62
N MET A 277 -8.98 -2.24 -8.55
CA MET A 277 -8.43 -0.88 -8.62
C MET A 277 -6.91 -0.85 -8.87
N LEU A 278 -6.27 -2.00 -9.10
CA LEU A 278 -4.87 -2.03 -9.53
C LEU A 278 -4.69 -1.54 -10.97
N ALA A 279 -5.77 -1.44 -11.73
CA ALA A 279 -5.80 -0.78 -13.01
C ALA A 279 -7.16 -0.10 -13.19
N LEU A 280 -7.28 1.14 -12.71
CA LEU A 280 -8.20 2.05 -13.38
C LEU A 280 -7.76 2.14 -14.84
N GLU A 281 -8.67 1.87 -15.76
CA GLU A 281 -8.43 2.09 -17.17
C GLU A 281 -8.33 3.61 -17.40
N ASN A 282 -7.08 4.06 -17.45
CA ASN A 282 -6.66 5.37 -17.91
C ASN A 282 -6.97 6.56 -16.98
N SER A 283 -6.91 6.47 -15.64
CA SER A 283 -6.85 7.71 -14.85
C SER A 283 -6.20 7.65 -13.47
N TYR A 284 -5.65 8.80 -13.05
CA TYR A 284 -5.30 9.06 -11.66
C TYR A 284 -6.55 9.49 -10.89
N CYS A 285 -6.82 8.86 -9.74
CA CYS A 285 -7.98 9.18 -8.91
C CYS A 285 -7.62 9.31 -7.43
N LEU A 286 -8.56 9.89 -6.67
CA LEU A 286 -8.56 9.89 -5.21
C LEU A 286 -9.91 9.36 -4.73
N HIS A 287 -9.90 8.52 -3.70
CA HIS A 287 -11.10 7.93 -3.11
C HIS A 287 -11.54 8.77 -1.93
N GLN A 288 -12.81 9.17 -1.88
CA GLN A 288 -13.36 9.81 -0.70
C GLN A 288 -13.42 8.80 0.45
N VAL A 289 -12.67 9.05 1.52
CA VAL A 289 -12.58 8.19 2.71
C VAL A 289 -13.18 8.84 3.95
N LYS A 290 -13.53 10.14 3.88
CA LYS A 290 -14.19 10.92 4.92
C LYS A 290 -15.16 11.93 4.30
N GLU A 291 -16.23 12.29 5.02
CA GLU A 291 -17.22 13.29 4.57
C GLU A 291 -16.70 14.73 4.63
#